data_AF-A0A1H8YM51-F1
#
_entry.id   AF-A0A1H8YM51-F1
#
_cell.length_a   1.000
_cell.length_b   1.000
_cell.length_c   1.000
_cell.angle_alpha   90.00
_cell.angle_beta   90.00
_cell.angle_gamma   90.00
#
_symmetry.space_group_name_H-M   'P 1'
#
loop_
_entity.id
_entity.type
_entity.pdbx_description
1 polymer ?
#
loop_
_entity_poly.entity_id
_entity_poly.type
_entity_poly.pdbx_seq_one_letter_code
_entity_poly.pdbx_strand_id
1 'polypeptide(L)'
;MELAEAAAVERPAEPRPDLVVEQARGILMARRDYTAAGALAVLQTAAHDSGATVHAVALALVDEVEARARHLQDELGTWVSGSRTPGS
;
A
#
# COMPACT_ATOMS: atom_id res chain seq x y z
N MET A 1 15.74 42.33 -12.79
CA MET A 1 15.46 41.83 -11.44
C MET A 1 14.46 40.70 -11.60
N GLU A 2 14.95 39.52 -12.00
CA GLU A 2 14.12 38.33 -12.15
C GLU A 2 13.99 37.67 -10.78
N LEU A 3 12.76 37.59 -10.30
CA LEU A 3 12.40 36.70 -9.20
C LEU A 3 12.42 35.28 -9.77
N ALA A 4 13.51 34.56 -9.53
CA ALA A 4 13.52 33.12 -9.72
C ALA A 4 12.50 32.53 -8.74
N GLU A 5 11.29 32.24 -9.24
CA GLU A 5 10.35 31.35 -8.59
C GLU A 5 11.06 30.00 -8.42
N ALA A 6 11.57 29.78 -7.21
CA ALA A 6 11.94 28.46 -6.76
C ALA A 6 10.65 27.63 -6.78
N ALA A 7 10.39 26.96 -7.90
CA ALA A 7 9.48 25.85 -7.96
C ALA A 7 9.96 24.88 -6.88
N ALA A 8 9.28 24.91 -5.74
CA ALA A 8 9.42 23.90 -4.72
C ALA A 8 9.04 22.60 -5.42
N VAL A 9 10.04 21.85 -5.86
CA VAL A 9 9.90 20.47 -6.28
C VAL A 9 9.29 19.79 -5.06
N GLU A 10 7.98 19.58 -5.07
CA GLU A 10 7.31 18.71 -4.13
C GLU A 10 7.99 17.37 -4.26
N ARG A 11 8.98 17.11 -3.39
CA ARG A 11 9.48 15.76 -3.20
C ARG A 11 8.25 14.93 -2.89
N PRO A 12 8.01 13.80 -3.58
CA PRO A 12 6.90 12.93 -3.22
C PRO A 12 7.01 12.69 -1.72
N ALA A 13 5.96 13.06 -0.98
CA ALA A 13 5.99 12.98 0.47
C ALA A 13 6.30 11.53 0.83
N GLU A 14 7.48 11.29 1.43
CA GLU A 14 7.80 9.97 1.98
C GLU A 14 6.62 9.54 2.85
N PRO A 15 6.07 8.33 2.61
CA PRO A 15 4.89 7.90 3.30
C PRO A 15 5.19 7.92 4.81
N ARG A 16 4.39 8.70 5.54
CA ARG A 16 4.58 8.94 6.98
C ARG A 16 4.69 7.59 7.70
N PRO A 17 5.82 7.29 8.38
CA PRO A 17 6.09 5.94 8.86
C PRO A 17 5.02 5.36 9.78
N ASP A 18 4.41 6.21 10.60
CA ASP A 18 3.29 5.91 11.48
C ASP A 18 2.02 5.52 10.71
N LEU A 19 1.69 6.23 9.64
CA LEU A 19 0.51 5.93 8.83
C LEU A 19 0.63 4.59 8.10
N VAL A 20 1.82 4.26 7.60
CA VAL A 20 2.07 2.97 6.92
C VAL A 20 1.88 1.81 7.89
N VAL A 21 2.36 1.96 9.13
CA VAL A 21 2.17 0.93 10.17
C VAL A 21 0.70 0.79 10.54
N GLU A 22 -0.06 1.87 10.68
CA GLU A 22 -1.50 1.80 10.95
C GLU A 22 -2.29 1.18 9.79
N GLN A 23 -1.94 1.49 8.54
CA GLN A 23 -2.54 0.86 7.36
C GLN A 23 -2.27 -0.65 7.34
N ALA A 24 -1.02 -1.06 7.57
CA ALA A 24 -0.64 -2.47 7.65
C ALA A 24 -1.39 -3.20 8.78
N ARG A 25 -1.57 -2.56 9.95
CA ARG A 25 -2.42 -3.09 11.03
C ARG A 25 -3.86 -3.28 10.58
N GLY A 26 -4.45 -2.28 9.93
CA GLY A 26 -5.81 -2.36 9.38
C GLY A 26 -5.98 -3.51 8.39
N ILE A 27 -5.01 -3.74 7.50
CA ILE A 27 -4.98 -4.87 6.58
C ILE A 27 -4.99 -6.20 7.33
N LEU A 28 -4.15 -6.35 8.35
CA LEU A 28 -4.05 -7.57 9.15
C LEU A 28 -5.34 -7.85 9.94
N MET A 29 -5.95 -6.80 10.50
CA MET A 29 -7.26 -6.89 11.15
C MET A 29 -8.32 -7.36 10.15
N ALA A 30 -8.39 -6.79 8.95
CA ALA A 30 -9.38 -7.16 7.95
C ALA A 30 -9.19 -8.57 7.35
N ARG A 31 -7.94 -9.01 7.13
CA ARG A 31 -7.66 -10.29 6.44
C ARG A 31 -7.62 -11.50 7.36
N ARG A 32 -7.33 -11.29 8.66
CA ARG A 32 -7.03 -12.36 9.61
C ARG A 32 -7.74 -12.19 10.96
N ASP A 33 -8.61 -11.18 11.09
CA ASP A 33 -9.37 -10.88 12.31
C ASP A 33 -8.48 -10.70 13.55
N TYR A 34 -7.28 -10.16 13.34
CA TYR A 34 -6.40 -9.81 14.45
C TYR A 34 -6.98 -8.62 15.23
N THR A 35 -6.73 -8.60 16.53
CA THR A 35 -6.90 -7.36 17.30
C THR A 35 -5.85 -6.34 16.86
N ALA A 36 -6.08 -5.05 17.13
CA ALA A 36 -5.11 -4.01 16.81
C ALA A 36 -3.74 -4.26 17.46
N ALA A 37 -3.73 -4.80 18.70
CA ALA A 37 -2.49 -5.20 19.38
C ALA A 37 -1.86 -6.45 18.75
N GLY A 38 -2.66 -7.45 18.38
CA GLY A 38 -2.18 -8.65 17.70
C GLY A 38 -1.55 -8.34 16.33
N ALA A 39 -2.16 -7.44 15.57
CA ALA A 39 -1.63 -7.00 14.28
C ALA A 39 -0.26 -6.30 14.44
N LEU A 40 -0.10 -5.46 15.46
CA LEU A 40 1.18 -4.83 15.77
C LEU A 40 2.24 -5.87 16.18
N ALA A 41 1.87 -6.84 17.01
CA ALA A 41 2.77 -7.91 17.42
C ALA A 41 3.25 -8.75 16.21
N VAL A 42 2.37 -9.05 15.25
CA VAL A 42 2.74 -9.75 14.01
C VAL A 42 3.78 -8.94 13.20
N LEU A 43 3.58 -7.63 13.05
CA LEU A 43 4.54 -6.77 12.34
C LEU A 43 5.89 -6.72 13.08
N GLN A 44 5.88 -6.68 14.41
CA GLN A 44 7.08 -6.70 15.25
C GLN A 44 7.84 -8.03 15.15
N THR A 45 7.14 -9.16 15.20
CA THR A 45 7.74 -10.48 15.02
C THR A 45 8.35 -10.62 13.63
N ALA A 46 7.61 -10.24 12.59
CA ALA A 46 8.13 -10.30 11.21
C ALA A 46 9.36 -9.39 11.02
N ALA A 47 9.37 -8.20 11.63
CA ALA A 47 10.53 -7.31 11.60
C ALA A 47 11.75 -7.94 12.30
N HIS A 48 11.53 -8.57 13.47
CA HIS A 48 12.57 -9.27 14.20
C HIS A 48 13.16 -10.43 13.38
N ASP A 49 12.30 -11.31 12.84
CA ASP A 49 12.73 -12.51 12.11
C ASP A 49 13.46 -12.18 10.80
N SER A 50 13.10 -11.07 10.16
CA SER A 50 13.72 -10.60 8.91
C SER A 50 14.92 -9.67 9.11
N GLY A 51 15.17 -9.21 10.33
CA GLY A 51 16.16 -8.16 10.62
C GLY A 51 15.80 -6.80 10.03
N ALA A 52 14.53 -6.58 9.66
CA ALA A 52 14.04 -5.34 9.08
C ALA A 52 13.41 -4.42 10.15
N THR A 53 13.05 -3.20 9.76
CA THR A 53 12.25 -2.32 10.62
C THR A 53 10.76 -2.66 10.49
N VAL A 54 9.98 -2.40 11.54
CA VAL A 54 8.51 -2.53 11.50
C VAL A 54 7.90 -1.72 10.35
N HIS A 55 8.46 -0.54 10.07
CA HIS A 55 8.05 0.28 8.94
C HIS A 55 8.29 -0.42 7.59
N ALA A 56 9.47 -1.02 7.38
CA ALA A 56 9.78 -1.72 6.13
C ALA A 56 8.86 -2.93 5.90
N VAL A 57 8.57 -3.69 6.95
CA VAL A 57 7.61 -4.81 6.89
C VAL A 57 6.20 -4.31 6.59
N ALA A 58 5.76 -3.24 7.26
CA ALA A 58 4.46 -2.63 7.02
C ALA A 58 4.33 -2.11 5.57
N LEU A 59 5.36 -1.45 5.06
CA LEU A 59 5.40 -0.93 3.70
C LEU A 59 5.29 -2.07 2.67
N ALA A 60 6.06 -3.13 2.84
CA ALA A 60 6.01 -4.30 1.95
C ALA A 60 4.60 -4.93 1.92
N LEU A 61 3.92 -5.02 3.07
CA LEU A 61 2.55 -5.54 3.14
C LEU A 61 1.55 -4.61 2.42
N VAL A 62 1.67 -3.30 2.60
CA VAL A 62 0.82 -2.31 1.93
C VAL A 62 1.03 -2.39 0.41
N ASP A 63 2.28 -2.41 -0.05
CA ASP A 63 2.64 -2.50 -1.46
C ASP A 63 2.10 -3.78 -2.12
N GLU A 64 2.18 -4.93 -1.44
CA GLU A 64 1.62 -6.20 -1.92
C GLU A 64 0.11 -6.10 -2.14
N VAL A 65 -0.62 -5.53 -1.18
CA VAL A 65 -2.08 -5.40 -1.25
C VAL A 65 -2.47 -4.43 -2.35
N GLU A 66 -1.78 -3.30 -2.49
CA GLU A 66 -2.04 -2.36 -3.58
C GLU A 66 -1.72 -2.95 -4.95
N ALA A 67 -0.60 -3.67 -5.10
CA ALA A 67 -0.24 -4.32 -6.35
C ALA A 67 -1.30 -5.36 -6.76
N ARG A 68 -1.80 -6.14 -5.79
CA ARG A 68 -2.89 -7.08 -6.02
C ARG A 68 -4.20 -6.37 -6.40
N ALA A 69 -4.52 -5.24 -5.76
CA ALA A 69 -5.70 -4.46 -6.10
C ALA A 69 -5.63 -3.90 -7.53
N ARG A 70 -4.47 -3.36 -7.93
CA ARG A 70 -4.23 -2.90 -9.31
C ARG A 70 -4.37 -4.02 -10.33
N HIS A 71 -3.77 -5.18 -10.05
CA HIS A 71 -3.88 -6.35 -10.93
C HIS A 71 -5.33 -6.80 -11.13
N LEU A 72 -6.11 -6.88 -10.05
CA LEU A 72 -7.54 -7.21 -10.13
C LEU A 72 -8.35 -6.15 -10.89
N GLN A 73 -8.02 -4.87 -10.73
CA GLN A 73 -8.67 -3.79 -11.49
C GLN A 73 -8.40 -3.92 -12.99
N ASP A 74 -7.17 -4.27 -13.38
CA ASP A 74 -6.81 -4.48 -14.79
C ASP A 74 -7.51 -5.71 -15.37
N GLU A 75 -7.59 -6.81 -14.63
CA GLU A 75 -8.34 -8.01 -15.03
C GLU A 75 -9.83 -7.72 -15.21
N LEU A 76 -10.44 -6.96 -14.29
CA LEU A 76 -11.85 -6.57 -14.40
C LEU A 76 -12.08 -5.58 -15.54
N GLY A 77 -11.19 -4.61 -15.73
CA GLY A 77 -11.27 -3.63 -16.81
C GLY A 77 -11.11 -4.27 -18.20
N THR A 78 -10.22 -5.25 -18.34
CA THR A 78 -10.07 -6.03 -19.57
C THR A 78 -11.28 -6.93 -19.83
N TRP A 79 -11.89 -7.51 -18.80
CA TRP A 79 -13.13 -8.29 -18.94
C TRP A 79 -14.32 -7.45 -19.40
N VAL A 80 -14.52 -6.26 -18.82
CA VAL A 80 -15.57 -5.30 -19.22
C VAL A 80 -15.35 -4.75 -20.63
N SER A 81 -14.10 -4.60 -21.07
CA SER A 81 -13.78 -4.20 -22.44
C SER A 81 -13.96 -5.34 -23.44
N GLY A 82 -13.70 -6.59 -23.04
CA GLY A 82 -13.84 -7.79 -23.86
C GLY A 82 -15.28 -8.32 -23.99
N SER A 83 -16.15 -8.03 -23.02
CA SER A 83 -17.58 -8.40 -23.07
C SER A 83 -18.43 -7.49 -23.97
N ARG A 84 -17.85 -6.41 -24.52
CA ARG A 84 -18.45 -5.63 -25.62
C ARG A 84 -18.13 -6.30 -26.96
N THR A 85 -18.84 -7.37 -27.30
CA THR A 85 -18.85 -7.86 -28.69
C THR A 85 -19.50 -6.82 -29.62
N PRO A 86 -18.87 -6.46 -30.75
CA PRO A 86 -19.46 -5.60 -31.76
C PRO A 86 -20.50 -6.40 -32.54
N GLY A 87 -21.77 -6.08 -32.29
CA GLY A 87 -22.91 -6.67 -32.99
C GLY A 87 -24.00 -5.63 -33.17
N SER A 88 -23.76 -4.69 -34.08
CA SER A 88 -24.77 -3.83 -34.71
C SER A 88 -24.54 -3.82 -36.21
#